data_AF-A0A2N0QUW3-F1
#
_entry.id   AF-A0A2N0QUW3-F1
#
_cell.length_a   1.000
_cell.length_b   1.000
_cell.length_c   1.000
_cell.angle_alpha   90.00
_cell.angle_beta   90.00
_cell.angle_gamma   90.00
#
_symmetry.space_group_name_H-M   'P 1'
#
loop_
_entity.id
_entity.type
_entity.pdbx_description
1 polymer ?
#
loop_
_entity_poly.entity_id
_entity_poly.type
_entity_poly.pdbx_seq_one_letter_code
_entity_poly.pdbx_strand_id
1 'polypeptide(L)'
;MALKKYGSTPGFAWDALFFMTGQRLDLITTDQDMYMMVEQRLRGGISMVSKQYAHANNPDMGEDKWIADKPKSTILYLDVNNLYEWAMLQYLPTGNFYWVKGEDELAVIQYQMILLRDISLKLN
;
A
#
# COMPACT_ATOMS: atom_id res chain seq x y z
N MET A 1 -8.31 1.86 33.84
CA MET A 1 -8.33 1.73 32.36
C MET A 1 -7.25 0.73 31.98
N ALA A 2 -7.64 -0.44 31.51
CA ALA A 2 -6.82 -1.66 31.59
C ALA A 2 -5.81 -1.79 30.44
N LEU A 3 -4.60 -1.23 30.63
CA LEU A 3 -3.43 -1.49 29.77
C LEU A 3 -2.77 -2.87 30.01
N LYS A 4 -3.36 -3.73 30.85
CA LYS A 4 -2.72 -4.99 31.30
C LYS A 4 -3.02 -6.21 30.41
N LYS A 5 -3.71 -6.05 29.27
CA LYS A 5 -4.23 -7.17 28.45
C LYS A 5 -3.50 -7.40 27.12
N TYR A 6 -2.73 -6.44 26.62
CA TYR A 6 -2.04 -6.53 25.32
C TYR A 6 -0.53 -6.35 25.50
N GLY A 7 0.27 -7.22 24.87
CA GLY A 7 1.73 -7.19 24.96
C GLY A 7 2.40 -6.12 24.07
N SER A 8 1.66 -5.50 23.15
CA SER A 8 2.16 -4.46 22.26
C SER A 8 1.01 -3.59 21.70
N THR A 9 1.35 -2.38 21.27
CA THR A 9 0.40 -1.45 20.65
C THR A 9 -0.24 -2.00 19.36
N PRO A 10 0.48 -2.70 18.46
CA PRO A 10 -0.14 -3.32 17.30
C PRO A 10 -1.20 -4.38 17.65
N GLY A 11 -0.96 -5.17 18.71
CA GLY A 11 -1.95 -6.16 19.17
C GLY A 11 -3.24 -5.50 19.67
N PHE A 12 -3.14 -4.35 20.34
CA PHE A 12 -4.30 -3.56 20.72
C PHE A 12 -5.02 -2.94 19.52
N ALA A 13 -4.27 -2.36 18.57
CA ALA A 13 -4.84 -1.76 17.36
C ALA A 13 -5.57 -2.79 16.50
N TRP A 14 -5.02 -4.01 16.36
CA TRP A 14 -5.63 -5.12 15.63
C TRP A 14 -6.98 -5.54 16.23
N ASP A 15 -7.06 -5.67 17.56
CA ASP A 15 -8.31 -6.03 18.24
C ASP A 15 -9.36 -4.90 18.14
N ALA A 16 -8.93 -3.64 18.30
CA ALA A 16 -9.80 -2.48 18.13
C ALA A 16 -10.37 -2.38 16.70
N LEU A 17 -9.56 -2.68 15.68
CA LEU A 17 -9.98 -2.70 14.28
C LEU A 17 -11.18 -3.64 14.07
N PHE A 18 -11.10 -4.89 14.52
CA PHE A 18 -12.21 -5.85 14.36
C PHE A 18 -13.40 -5.51 15.26
N PHE A 19 -13.16 -4.95 16.44
CA PHE A 19 -14.24 -4.48 17.29
C PHE A 19 -15.06 -3.36 16.63
N MET A 20 -14.37 -2.40 15.99
CA MET A 20 -15.03 -1.27 15.33
C MET A 20 -15.70 -1.66 14.00
N THR A 21 -15.06 -2.52 13.21
CA THR A 21 -15.56 -2.90 11.87
C THR A 21 -16.53 -4.09 11.90
N GLY A 22 -16.46 -4.95 12.91
CA GLY A 22 -17.19 -6.21 12.95
C GLY A 22 -16.74 -7.23 11.91
N GLN A 23 -15.66 -6.95 11.17
CA GLN A 23 -15.17 -7.81 10.09
C GLN A 23 -14.62 -9.13 10.67
N ARG A 24 -14.78 -10.22 9.91
CA ARG A 24 -14.14 -11.50 10.19
C ARG A 24 -13.17 -11.82 9.05
N LEU A 25 -11.97 -12.30 9.42
CA LEU A 25 -10.97 -12.77 8.48
C LEU A 25 -10.94 -14.29 8.48
N ASP A 26 -11.00 -14.89 7.30
CA ASP A 26 -10.72 -16.32 7.16
C ASP A 26 -9.20 -16.52 7.16
N LEU A 27 -8.77 -17.60 7.80
CA LEU A 27 -7.36 -17.97 7.85
C LEU A 27 -7.08 -19.07 6.83
N ILE A 28 -5.95 -18.98 6.13
CA ILE A 28 -5.45 -20.05 5.28
C ILE A 28 -4.81 -21.11 6.18
N THR A 29 -5.63 -22.02 6.72
CA THR A 29 -5.17 -23.05 7.66
C THR A 29 -5.04 -24.42 7.03
N THR A 30 -5.72 -24.65 5.90
CA THR A 30 -5.85 -26.00 5.30
C THR A 30 -4.82 -26.26 4.20
N ASP A 31 -4.39 -25.23 3.48
CA ASP A 31 -3.53 -25.36 2.30
C ASP A 31 -2.20 -24.62 2.51
N GLN A 32 -1.14 -25.40 2.71
CA GLN A 32 0.22 -24.87 2.90
C GLN A 32 0.74 -24.19 1.63
N ASP A 33 0.43 -24.70 0.45
CA ASP A 33 0.92 -24.16 -0.81
C ASP A 33 0.30 -22.80 -1.09
N MET A 34 -0.99 -22.62 -0.74
CA MET A 34 -1.67 -21.34 -0.83
C MET A 34 -1.05 -20.31 0.13
N TYR A 35 -0.77 -20.72 1.36
CA TYR A 35 -0.10 -19.86 2.34
C TYR A 35 1.29 -19.42 1.83
N MET A 36 2.09 -20.38 1.35
CA MET A 36 3.42 -20.11 0.82
C MET A 36 3.39 -19.21 -0.42
N MET A 37 2.39 -19.38 -1.29
CA MET A 37 2.18 -18.50 -2.44
C MET A 37 1.99 -17.05 -2.01
N VAL A 38 1.14 -16.80 -1.01
CA VAL A 38 0.88 -15.45 -0.49
C VAL A 38 2.14 -14.87 0.14
N GLU A 39 2.76 -15.59 1.07
CA GLU A 39 3.98 -15.15 1.77
C GLU A 39 5.11 -14.81 0.79
N GLN A 40 5.35 -15.65 -0.23
CA GLN A 40 6.39 -15.40 -1.24
C GLN A 40 6.11 -14.18 -2.12
N ARG A 41 4.86 -13.73 -2.20
CA ARG A 41 4.42 -12.57 -2.99
C ARG A 41 4.33 -11.30 -2.17
N LEU A 42 4.36 -11.38 -0.84
CA LEU A 42 4.46 -10.19 0.02
C LEU A 42 5.78 -9.44 -0.26
N ARG A 43 5.68 -8.12 -0.39
CA ARG A 43 6.80 -7.20 -0.61
C ARG A 43 6.63 -6.01 0.32
N GLY A 44 7.74 -5.45 0.78
CA GLY A 44 7.75 -4.24 1.58
C GLY A 44 7.54 -2.97 0.73
N GLY A 45 7.84 -1.82 1.33
CA GLY A 45 7.83 -0.55 0.62
C GLY A 45 8.84 -0.51 -0.53
N ILE A 46 8.48 0.22 -1.59
CA ILE A 46 9.38 0.44 -2.73
C ILE A 46 10.46 1.43 -2.31
N SER A 47 11.73 1.02 -2.42
CA SER A 47 12.89 1.90 -2.25
C SER A 47 13.76 1.80 -3.49
N MET A 48 13.89 2.90 -4.21
CA MET A 48 14.55 2.94 -5.52
C MET A 48 15.29 4.26 -5.71
N VAL A 49 16.51 4.18 -6.25
CA VAL A 49 17.30 5.33 -6.67
C VAL A 49 17.45 5.25 -8.19
N SER A 50 16.64 6.03 -8.92
CA SER A 50 16.70 6.09 -10.39
C SER A 50 17.86 6.94 -10.90
N LYS A 51 18.24 7.98 -10.15
CA LYS A 51 19.35 8.89 -10.46
C LYS A 51 20.14 9.14 -9.20
N GLN A 52 21.40 8.70 -9.18
CA GLN A 52 22.27 8.81 -8.02
C GLN A 52 22.59 10.26 -7.61
N TYR A 53 22.60 11.19 -8.59
CA TYR A 53 22.91 12.59 -8.34
C TYR A 53 22.02 13.51 -9.18
N ALA A 54 21.32 14.43 -8.51
CA ALA A 54 20.57 15.51 -9.13
C ALA A 54 20.96 16.83 -8.47
N HIS A 55 21.10 17.87 -9.29
CA HIS A 55 21.41 19.22 -8.82
C HIS A 55 20.41 20.19 -9.41
N ALA A 56 19.71 20.92 -8.53
CA ALA A 56 18.82 22.01 -8.91
C ALA A 56 19.62 23.27 -9.22
N ASN A 57 19.07 24.15 -10.07
CA ASN A 57 19.60 25.47 -10.36
C ASN A 57 18.45 26.46 -10.19
N ASN A 58 18.30 27.02 -8.99
CA ASN A 58 17.22 27.93 -8.61
C ASN A 58 17.82 29.16 -7.88
N PRO A 59 17.40 30.40 -8.20
CA PRO A 59 17.75 31.60 -7.43
C PRO A 59 17.59 31.49 -5.90
N ASP A 60 16.61 30.72 -5.42
CA ASP A 60 16.35 30.54 -3.98
C ASP A 60 17.43 29.72 -3.25
N MET A 61 18.37 29.13 -3.99
CA MET A 61 19.47 28.33 -3.42
C MET A 61 20.64 29.18 -2.90
N GLY A 62 20.61 30.50 -3.12
CA GLY A 62 21.65 31.47 -2.73
C GLY A 62 22.59 31.85 -3.87
N GLU A 63 23.18 33.04 -3.78
CA GLU A 63 24.00 33.65 -4.84
C GLU A 63 25.22 32.78 -5.23
N ASP A 64 25.86 32.12 -4.27
CA ASP A 64 27.03 31.27 -4.51
C ASP A 64 26.72 29.95 -5.25
N LYS A 65 25.44 29.58 -5.37
CA LYS A 65 24.99 28.30 -5.95
C LYS A 65 24.15 28.47 -7.21
N TRP A 66 23.61 29.67 -7.45
CA TRP A 66 22.84 30.00 -8.63
C TRP A 66 23.75 30.33 -9.81
N ILE A 67 23.51 29.73 -10.97
CA ILE A 67 24.25 30.03 -12.20
C ILE A 67 23.26 30.61 -13.22
N ALA A 68 23.36 31.92 -13.44
CA ALA A 68 22.47 32.68 -14.32
C ALA A 68 22.46 32.19 -15.78
N ASP A 69 23.61 31.70 -16.26
CA ASP A 69 23.77 31.19 -17.63
C ASP A 69 23.19 29.78 -17.84
N LYS A 70 22.74 29.11 -16.77
CA LYS A 70 22.15 27.77 -16.85
C LYS A 70 20.63 27.81 -16.73
N PRO A 71 19.91 26.87 -17.36
CA PRO A 71 18.46 26.79 -17.23
C PRO A 71 18.05 26.59 -15.76
N LYS A 72 16.92 27.20 -15.39
CA LYS A 72 16.33 27.04 -14.05
C LYS A 72 15.82 25.61 -13.87
N SER A 73 16.10 25.00 -12.73
CA SER A 73 15.63 23.66 -12.37
C SER A 73 15.41 23.53 -10.87
N THR A 74 14.42 22.72 -10.49
CA THR A 74 14.04 22.44 -9.09
C THR A 74 13.95 20.93 -8.89
N ILE A 75 14.28 20.45 -7.69
CA ILE A 75 14.06 19.06 -7.29
C ILE A 75 12.72 18.97 -6.57
N LEU A 76 11.84 18.10 -7.07
CA LEU A 76 10.55 17.84 -6.47
C LEU A 76 10.69 16.76 -5.39
N TYR A 77 10.21 17.06 -4.17
CA TYR A 77 10.06 16.09 -3.09
C TYR A 77 8.58 15.94 -2.78
N LEU A 78 8.06 14.72 -2.94
CA LEU A 78 6.67 14.37 -2.62
C LEU A 78 6.70 13.33 -1.50
N ASP A 79 5.88 13.56 -0.49
CA ASP A 79 5.60 12.58 0.56
C ASP A 79 4.09 12.40 0.69
N VAL A 80 3.66 11.14 0.77
CA VAL A 80 2.24 10.81 0.88
C VAL A 80 1.89 10.72 2.34
N ASN A 81 1.03 11.61 2.81
CA ASN A 81 0.50 11.55 4.17
C ASN A 81 -0.24 10.23 4.36
N ASN A 82 0.30 9.38 5.23
CA ASN A 82 -0.39 8.20 5.72
C ASN A 82 -0.76 7.16 4.63
N LEU A 83 0.24 6.79 3.82
CA LEU A 83 0.11 5.86 2.70
C LEU A 83 -0.60 4.55 3.06
N TYR A 84 -0.25 3.94 4.20
CA TYR A 84 -0.80 2.64 4.59
C TYR A 84 -2.26 2.73 5.03
N GLU A 85 -2.67 3.75 5.78
CA GLU A 85 -4.09 3.87 6.15
C GLU A 85 -4.95 4.15 4.91
N TRP A 86 -4.48 4.96 3.96
CA TRP A 86 -5.19 5.14 2.69
C TRP A 86 -5.36 3.82 1.93
N ALA A 87 -4.32 2.99 1.91
CA ALA A 87 -4.37 1.65 1.31
C ALA A 87 -5.31 0.71 2.08
N MET A 88 -5.37 0.83 3.41
CA MET A 88 -6.27 0.03 4.26
C MET A 88 -7.75 0.40 4.13
N LEU A 89 -8.06 1.59 3.60
CA LEU A 89 -9.44 2.00 3.27
C LEU A 89 -9.93 1.42 1.94
N GLN A 90 -9.05 0.81 1.13
CA GLN A 90 -9.44 0.16 -0.11
C GLN A 90 -10.06 -1.21 0.15
N TYR A 91 -10.72 -1.78 -0.86
CA TYR A 91 -11.21 -3.15 -0.79
C TYR A 91 -10.04 -4.14 -0.63
N LEU A 92 -10.03 -4.85 0.49
CA LEU A 92 -9.02 -5.85 0.83
C LEU A 92 -9.65 -7.25 0.89
N PRO A 93 -8.89 -8.31 0.55
CA PRO A 93 -9.37 -9.68 0.65
C PRO A 93 -9.54 -10.09 2.12
N THR A 94 -10.74 -10.53 2.50
CA THR A 94 -11.05 -10.94 3.87
C THR A 94 -11.24 -12.44 4.05
N GLY A 95 -11.54 -13.20 2.99
CA GLY A 95 -11.80 -14.63 3.12
C GLY A 95 -12.29 -15.32 1.85
N ASN A 96 -12.82 -16.53 2.00
CA ASN A 96 -13.22 -17.43 0.90
C ASN A 96 -12.10 -17.69 -0.11
N PHE A 97 -10.92 -18.05 0.36
CA PHE A 97 -9.78 -18.32 -0.51
C PHE A 97 -9.91 -19.69 -1.20
N TYR A 98 -9.72 -19.73 -2.52
CA TYR A 98 -9.71 -20.96 -3.30
C TYR A 98 -8.81 -20.81 -4.53
N TRP A 99 -8.33 -21.94 -5.05
CA TRP A 99 -7.59 -21.98 -6.30
C TRP A 99 -8.53 -21.80 -7.49
N VAL A 100 -8.21 -20.84 -8.35
CA VAL A 100 -8.86 -20.67 -9.65
C VAL A 100 -8.38 -21.79 -10.57
N LYS A 101 -9.32 -22.54 -11.16
CA LYS A 101 -9.00 -23.77 -11.91
C LYS A 101 -8.92 -23.58 -13.42
N GLY A 102 -9.46 -22.49 -13.94
CA GLY A 102 -9.50 -22.21 -15.38
C GLY A 102 -9.18 -20.76 -15.72
N GLU A 103 -8.65 -20.54 -16.92
CA GLU A 103 -8.29 -19.21 -17.42
C GLU A 103 -9.51 -18.30 -17.60
N ASP A 104 -10.66 -18.87 -17.98
CA ASP A 104 -11.91 -18.13 -18.13
C ASP A 104 -12.40 -17.53 -16.81
N GLU A 105 -12.30 -18.30 -15.72
CA GLU A 105 -12.65 -17.84 -14.37
C GLU A 105 -11.72 -16.71 -13.92
N LEU A 106 -10.41 -16.83 -14.20
CA LEU A 106 -9.42 -15.81 -13.88
C LEU A 106 -9.72 -14.49 -14.61
N ALA A 107 -10.05 -14.56 -15.91
CA ALA A 107 -10.37 -13.38 -16.70
C ALA A 107 -11.61 -12.63 -16.18
N VAL A 108 -12.64 -13.37 -15.77
CA VAL A 108 -13.86 -12.80 -15.17
C VAL A 108 -13.53 -12.09 -13.86
N ILE A 109 -12.76 -12.72 -12.97
CA ILE A 109 -12.36 -12.12 -11.68
C ILE A 109 -11.54 -10.85 -11.91
N GLN A 110 -10.58 -10.87 -12.83
CA GLN A 110 -9.77 -9.69 -13.17
C GLN A 110 -10.63 -8.53 -13.65
N TYR A 111 -11.61 -8.80 -14.53
CA TYR A 111 -12.52 -7.76 -15.03
C TYR A 111 -13.38 -7.16 -13.91
N GLN A 112 -13.89 -8.00 -12.99
CA GLN A 112 -14.65 -7.55 -11.83
C GLN A 112 -13.80 -6.70 -10.87
N MET A 113 -12.55 -7.09 -10.61
CA MET A 113 -11.64 -6.30 -9.76
C MET A 113 -11.34 -4.92 -10.34
N ILE A 114 -11.15 -4.82 -11.66
CA ILE A 114 -10.93 -3.53 -12.35
C ILE A 114 -12.17 -2.64 -12.19
N LEU A 115 -13.37 -3.17 -12.44
CA LEU A 115 -14.62 -2.45 -12.28
C LEU A 115 -14.82 -1.94 -10.84
N LEU A 116 -14.58 -2.78 -9.83
CA LEU A 116 -14.72 -2.40 -8.43
C LEU A 116 -13.73 -1.29 -8.05
N ARG A 117 -12.50 -1.34 -8.59
CA ARG A 117 -11.49 -0.28 -8.38
C ARG A 117 -11.94 1.04 -8.98
N ASP A 118 -12.50 1.02 -10.19
CA ASP A 118 -12.98 2.23 -10.88
C ASP A 118 -14.19 2.86 -10.18
N ILE A 119 -15.04 2.05 -9.53
CA ILE A 119 -16.14 2.54 -8.70
C ILE A 119 -15.60 3.18 -7.41
N SER A 120 -14.65 2.54 -6.73
CA SER A 120 -14.01 3.07 -5.50
C SER A 120 -13.34 4.43 -5.73
N LEU A 121 -12.68 4.60 -6.89
CA LEU A 121 -12.03 5.86 -7.27
C LEU A 121 -13.01 6.99 -7.62
N LYS A 122 -14.29 6.69 -7.90
CA LYS A 122 -15.32 7.68 -8.23
C LYS A 122 -16.17 8.12 -7.03
N LEU A 123 -16.11 7.37 -5.94
CA LEU A 123 -16.88 7.62 -4.71
C LEU A 123 -16.08 8.40 -3.65
N ASN A 124 -14.81 8.68 -3.92
CA ASN A 124 -13.91 9.53 -3.13
C ASN A 124 -13.56 10.80 -3.91
#